data_AF-A0A496B7R4-F1
#
_entry.id   AF-A0A496B7R4-F1
#
_cell.length_a   1.000
_cell.length_b   1.000
_cell.length_c   1.000
_cell.angle_alpha   90.00
_cell.angle_beta   90.00
_cell.angle_gamma   90.00
#
_symmetry.space_group_name_H-M   'P 1'
#
loop_
_entity.id
_entity.type
_entity.pdbx_description
1 polymer ?
#
loop_
_entity_poly.entity_id
_entity_poly.type
_entity_poly.pdbx_seq_one_letter_code
_entity_poly.pdbx_strand_id
1 'polypeptide(L)'
;MEKDKYMLAKRMPVFSFMQRTFLADLIFFLGLIASYTYMVGEYELAKGRENSVETIIAIVGHVGDFISVALVLTLFFELGGSVLMILWNLYKREQEKRLREIATEVAMEVAAEITEKVTAERDRVWTEWNTRRMAAEASGIPFHEPPPTSPQVSPE
;
A
#
# COMPACT_ATOMS: atom_id res chain seq x y z
N MET A 1 16.89 3.24 -20.18
CA MET A 1 17.73 3.98 -19.19
C MET A 1 16.90 4.72 -18.13
N GLU A 2 15.58 4.54 -18.08
CA GLU A 2 14.70 5.25 -17.14
C GLU A 2 14.13 4.35 -16.04
N LYS A 3 14.17 3.02 -16.23
CA LYS A 3 13.75 2.03 -15.22
C LYS A 3 14.66 1.98 -13.99
N ASP A 4 15.93 2.38 -14.14
CA ASP A 4 16.89 2.36 -13.02
C ASP A 4 16.68 3.53 -12.04
N LYS A 5 16.07 4.64 -12.48
CA LYS A 5 15.76 5.77 -11.60
C LYS A 5 14.65 5.45 -10.58
N TYR A 6 13.73 4.55 -10.91
CA TYR A 6 12.63 4.16 -10.02
C TYR A 6 13.04 3.12 -8.97
N MET A 7 14.13 2.38 -9.21
CA MET A 7 14.65 1.38 -8.26
C MET A 7 15.56 2.01 -7.19
N LEU A 8 16.08 3.21 -7.42
CA LEU A 8 16.93 3.94 -6.48
C LEU A 8 16.14 4.75 -5.44
N ALA A 9 14.85 5.03 -5.66
CA ALA A 9 14.02 5.86 -4.78
C ALA A 9 13.53 5.15 -3.49
N LYS A 10 13.92 3.89 -3.25
CA LYS A 10 13.33 3.08 -2.16
C LYS A 10 14.34 2.52 -1.16
N ARG A 11 15.43 3.24 -0.94
CA ARG A 11 16.26 3.06 0.26
C ARG A 11 16.13 4.33 1.08
N MET A 12 15.06 4.45 1.87
CA MET A 12 15.07 5.43 2.95
C MET A 12 16.29 5.11 3.80
N PRO A 13 17.27 6.03 3.94
CA PRO A 13 18.43 5.77 4.76
C PRO A 13 17.93 5.52 6.18
N VAL A 14 18.37 4.43 6.80
CA VAL A 14 17.97 4.00 8.16
C VAL A 14 18.04 5.17 9.15
N PHE A 15 19.01 6.06 8.95
CA PHE A 15 19.21 7.29 9.71
C PHE A 15 17.99 8.25 9.72
N SER A 16 17.32 8.42 8.58
CA SER A 16 16.11 9.26 8.47
C SER A 16 14.88 8.65 9.14
N PHE A 17 14.85 7.32 9.27
CA PHE A 17 13.80 6.59 9.96
C PHE A 17 14.00 6.69 11.48
N MET A 18 15.22 6.44 11.97
CA MET A 18 15.60 6.63 13.38
C MET A 18 15.29 8.05 13.88
N GLN A 19 15.60 9.07 13.09
CA GLN A 19 15.35 10.47 13.48
C GLN A 19 13.84 10.78 13.62
N ARG A 20 12.97 10.02 12.95
CA ARG A 20 11.52 10.22 12.96
C ARG A 20 10.83 9.51 14.12
N THR A 21 11.36 8.37 14.57
CA THR A 21 10.84 7.62 15.72
C THR A 21 11.49 8.01 17.04
N PHE A 22 12.66 8.67 17.00
CA PHE A 22 13.45 9.05 18.17
C PHE A 22 12.63 9.66 19.32
N LEU A 23 11.68 10.57 19.02
CA LEU A 23 10.87 11.18 20.08
C LEU A 23 9.93 10.16 20.74
N ALA A 24 9.31 9.27 19.96
CA ALA A 24 8.46 8.21 20.48
C ALA A 24 9.28 7.19 21.30
N ASP A 25 10.46 6.83 20.81
CA ASP A 25 11.38 5.90 21.49
C ASP A 25 11.90 6.50 22.79
N LEU A 26 12.21 7.80 22.80
CA LEU A 26 12.59 8.54 24.01
C LEU A 26 11.45 8.60 25.03
N ILE A 27 10.22 8.89 24.58
CA ILE A 27 9.03 8.90 25.46
C ILE A 27 8.80 7.50 26.06
N PHE A 28 8.88 6.45 25.25
CA PHE A 28 8.71 5.07 25.69
C PHE A 28 9.80 4.69 26.71
N PHE A 29 11.06 5.02 26.42
CA PHE A 29 12.18 4.79 27.32
C PHE A 29 12.03 5.51 28.67
N LEU A 30 11.68 6.80 28.65
CA LEU A 30 11.41 7.57 29.87
C LEU A 30 10.21 7.02 30.64
N GLY A 31 9.17 6.54 29.94
CA GLY A 31 8.01 5.88 30.54
C GLY A 31 8.39 4.58 31.27
N LEU A 32 9.26 3.76 30.68
CA LEU A 32 9.79 2.55 31.33
C LEU A 32 10.55 2.89 32.61
N ILE A 33 11.46 3.87 32.56
CA ILE A 33 12.22 4.30 33.74
C ILE A 33 11.29 4.87 34.81
N ALA A 34 10.34 5.73 34.43
CA ALA A 34 9.42 6.35 35.37
C ALA A 34 8.53 5.32 36.07
N SER A 35 7.94 4.39 35.30
CA SER A 35 7.10 3.31 35.84
C SER A 35 7.87 2.37 36.77
N TYR A 36 9.10 1.99 36.41
CA TYR A 36 9.94 1.17 37.27
C TYR A 36 10.38 1.91 38.54
N THR A 37 10.76 3.18 38.40
CA THR A 37 11.13 4.04 39.55
C THR A 37 9.98 4.15 40.54
N TYR A 38 8.74 4.30 40.05
CA TYR A 38 7.54 4.31 40.88
C TYR A 38 7.39 3.00 41.66
N MET A 39 7.49 1.84 40.98
CA MET A 39 7.39 0.53 41.62
C MET A 39 8.46 0.29 42.69
N VAL A 40 9.72 0.61 42.37
CA VAL A 40 10.83 0.46 43.32
C VAL A 40 10.70 1.43 44.49
N GLY A 41 10.24 2.65 44.21
CA GLY A 41 9.96 3.66 45.23
C GLY A 41 8.94 3.16 46.26
N GLU A 42 7.79 2.66 45.80
CA GLU A 42 6.79 2.07 46.71
C GLU A 42 7.36 0.88 47.48
N TYR A 43 8.11 0.00 46.82
CA TYR A 43 8.69 -1.18 47.45
C TYR A 43 9.72 -0.86 48.55
N GLU A 44 10.66 0.05 48.29
CA GLU A 44 11.70 0.44 49.26
C GLU A 44 11.14 1.33 50.38
N LEU A 45 10.11 2.14 50.11
CA LEU A 45 9.37 2.85 51.16
C LEU A 45 8.59 1.89 52.08
N ALA A 46 7.94 0.87 51.51
CA ALA A 46 7.19 -0.13 52.26
C ALA A 46 8.08 -1.02 53.16
N LYS A 47 9.36 -1.19 52.79
CA LYS A 47 10.35 -1.91 53.62
C LYS A 47 10.70 -1.20 54.93
N GLY A 48 10.35 0.08 55.08
CA GLY A 48 10.50 0.80 56.35
C GLY A 48 11.94 0.96 56.83
N ARG A 49 12.92 1.13 55.92
CA ARG A 49 14.29 1.47 56.33
C ARG A 49 14.28 2.79 57.13
N GLU A 50 14.88 2.77 58.31
CA GLU A 50 14.89 3.89 59.28
C GLU A 50 15.51 5.18 58.72
N ASN A 51 16.36 5.07 57.70
CA ASN A 51 17.08 6.19 57.12
C ASN A 51 16.65 6.48 55.67
N SER A 52 16.07 7.66 55.46
CA SER A 52 15.61 8.13 54.14
C SER A 52 16.73 8.18 53.10
N VAL A 53 17.98 8.41 53.53
CA VAL A 53 19.14 8.45 52.63
C VAL A 53 19.46 7.07 52.06
N GLU A 54 19.36 6.01 52.87
CA GLU A 54 19.62 4.64 52.41
C GLU A 54 18.55 4.15 51.44
N THR A 55 17.30 4.55 51.66
CA THR A 55 16.19 4.29 50.74
C THR A 55 16.43 4.96 49.39
N ILE A 56 16.86 6.23 49.38
CA ILE A 56 17.15 6.96 48.13
C ILE A 56 18.32 6.29 47.37
N ILE A 57 19.40 5.93 48.07
CA ILE A 57 20.55 5.26 47.44
C ILE A 57 20.14 3.91 46.83
N ALA A 58 19.29 3.14 47.53
CA ALA A 58 18.78 1.88 47.01
C ALA A 58 17.91 2.07 45.76
N ILE A 59 16.99 3.05 45.78
CA ILE A 59 16.16 3.39 44.62
C ILE A 59 17.05 3.77 43.44
N VAL A 60 18.04 4.64 43.64
CA VAL A 60 18.97 5.07 42.59
C VAL A 60 19.78 3.88 42.04
N GLY A 61 20.23 2.96 42.90
CA GLY A 61 20.94 1.75 42.48
C GLY A 61 20.07 0.87 41.57
N HIS A 62 18.84 0.57 42.00
CA HIS A 62 17.90 -0.22 41.21
C HIS A 62 17.54 0.43 39.88
N VAL A 63 17.30 1.75 39.87
CA VAL A 63 17.00 2.49 38.64
C VAL A 63 18.22 2.49 37.72
N GLY A 64 19.42 2.67 38.26
CA GLY A 64 20.67 2.61 37.51
C GLY A 64 20.86 1.29 36.77
N ASP A 65 20.65 0.17 37.46
CA ASP A 65 20.74 -1.17 36.85
C ASP A 65 19.65 -1.37 35.77
N PHE A 66 18.46 -0.83 36.00
CA PHE A 66 17.33 -0.96 35.09
C PHE A 66 17.48 -0.16 33.78
N ILE A 67 18.29 0.90 33.74
CA ILE A 67 18.53 1.69 32.52
C ILE A 67 18.98 0.80 31.35
N SER A 68 19.87 -0.16 31.62
CA SER A 68 20.38 -1.08 30.60
C SER A 68 19.27 -1.98 30.04
N VAL A 69 18.37 -2.46 30.91
CA VAL A 69 17.21 -3.28 30.53
C VAL A 69 16.22 -2.45 29.73
N ALA A 70 15.93 -1.22 30.17
CA ALA A 70 15.05 -0.29 29.47
C ALA A 70 15.57 0.03 28.06
N LEU A 71 16.89 0.25 27.90
CA LEU A 71 17.51 0.48 26.59
C LEU A 71 17.29 -0.71 25.65
N VAL A 72 17.54 -1.93 26.13
CA VAL A 72 17.34 -3.15 25.32
C VAL A 72 15.87 -3.32 24.92
N LEU A 73 14.93 -3.10 25.83
CA LEU A 73 13.50 -3.18 25.53
C LEU A 73 13.05 -2.16 24.49
N THR A 74 13.56 -0.92 24.55
CA THR A 74 13.28 0.10 23.55
C THR A 74 13.79 -0.32 22.16
N LEU A 75 14.99 -0.90 22.07
CA LEU A 75 15.51 -1.41 20.80
C LEU A 75 14.67 -2.57 20.24
N PHE A 76 14.18 -3.47 21.10
CA PHE A 76 13.25 -4.54 20.68
C PHE A 76 11.93 -3.99 20.16
N PHE A 77 11.41 -2.92 20.78
CA PHE A 77 10.20 -2.25 20.31
C PHE A 77 10.40 -1.65 18.90
N GLU A 78 11.54 -1.02 18.65
CA GLU A 78 11.90 -0.48 17.33
C GLU A 78 12.01 -1.57 16.26
N LEU A 79 12.68 -2.68 16.59
CA LEU A 79 12.78 -3.85 15.72
C LEU A 79 11.41 -4.47 15.44
N GLY A 80 10.58 -4.63 16.48
CA GLY A 80 9.22 -5.16 16.36
C GLY A 80 8.32 -4.29 15.49
N GLY A 81 8.34 -2.97 15.72
CA GLY A 81 7.59 -2.00 14.91
C GLY A 81 8.04 -2.00 13.45
N SER A 82 9.34 -2.11 13.19
CA SER A 82 9.91 -2.21 11.84
C SER A 82 9.44 -3.47 11.11
N VAL A 83 9.43 -4.62 11.77
CA VAL A 83 8.90 -5.87 11.20
C VAL A 83 7.42 -5.74 10.86
N LEU A 84 6.61 -5.15 11.76
CA LEU A 84 5.19 -4.92 11.50
C LEU A 84 4.96 -3.99 10.30
N MET A 85 5.75 -2.91 10.16
CA MET A 85 5.66 -2.04 8.98
C MET A 85 6.03 -2.78 7.68
N ILE A 86 7.04 -3.66 7.71
CA ILE A 86 7.41 -4.46 6.54
C ILE A 86 6.26 -5.39 6.16
N LEU A 87 5.67 -6.09 7.12
CA LEU A 87 4.51 -6.97 6.90
C LEU A 87 3.31 -6.20 6.35
N TRP A 88 3.01 -5.04 6.94
CA TRP A 88 1.94 -4.16 6.46
C TRP A 88 2.16 -3.71 5.01
N ASN A 89 3.39 -3.33 4.67
CA ASN A 89 3.75 -2.92 3.31
C ASN A 89 3.67 -4.08 2.31
N LEU A 90 4.05 -5.30 2.72
CA LEU A 90 3.89 -6.49 1.89
C LEU A 90 2.41 -6.78 1.62
N TYR A 91 1.58 -6.74 2.66
CA TYR A 91 0.14 -6.91 2.55
C TYR A 91 -0.49 -5.87 1.62
N LYS A 92 -0.12 -4.59 1.78
CA LYS A 92 -0.63 -3.50 0.94
C LYS A 92 -0.26 -3.67 -0.54
N ARG A 93 0.99 -4.09 -0.83
CA ARG A 93 1.43 -4.35 -2.20
C ARG A 93 0.64 -5.49 -2.85
N GLU A 94 0.34 -6.53 -2.09
CA GLU A 94 -0.44 -7.66 -2.60
C GLU A 94 -1.87 -7.23 -2.97
N GLN A 95 -2.50 -6.39 -2.13
CA GLN A 95 -3.81 -5.81 -2.43
C GLN A 95 -3.77 -4.91 -3.67
N GLU A 96 -2.77 -4.04 -3.78
CA GLU A 96 -2.58 -3.19 -4.97
C GLU A 96 -2.36 -4.04 -6.25
N LYS A 97 -1.65 -5.16 -6.14
CA LYS A 97 -1.43 -6.09 -7.25
C LYS A 97 -2.75 -6.72 -7.72
N ARG A 98 -3.55 -7.23 -6.79
CA ARG A 98 -4.87 -7.80 -7.09
C ARG A 98 -5.81 -6.80 -7.74
N LEU A 99 -5.84 -5.56 -7.24
CA LEU A 99 -6.65 -4.50 -7.85
C LEU A 99 -6.20 -4.17 -9.27
N ARG A 100 -4.89 -4.18 -9.55
CA ARG A 100 -4.38 -3.99 -10.92
C ARG A 100 -4.74 -5.15 -11.83
N GLU A 101 -4.63 -6.38 -11.35
CA GLU A 101 -5.00 -7.58 -12.11
C GLU A 101 -6.49 -7.55 -12.48
N ILE A 102 -7.36 -7.23 -11.52
CA ILE A 102 -8.80 -7.04 -11.76
C ILE A 102 -9.04 -5.91 -12.76
N ALA A 103 -8.37 -4.76 -12.60
CA ALA A 103 -8.53 -3.64 -13.53
C ALA A 103 -8.10 -4.00 -14.96
N THR A 104 -7.04 -4.82 -15.12
CA THR A 104 -6.62 -5.30 -16.43
C THR A 104 -7.58 -6.31 -17.03
N GLU A 105 -8.12 -7.22 -16.22
CA GLU A 105 -9.09 -8.22 -16.67
C GLU A 105 -10.39 -7.55 -17.12
N VAL A 106 -10.90 -6.60 -16.32
CA VAL A 106 -12.08 -5.79 -16.67
C VAL A 106 -11.80 -4.96 -17.93
N ALA A 107 -10.62 -4.36 -18.08
CA ALA A 107 -10.29 -3.60 -19.28
C ALA A 107 -10.27 -4.48 -20.54
N MET A 108 -9.79 -5.73 -20.42
CA MET A 108 -9.81 -6.70 -21.52
C MET A 108 -11.23 -7.14 -21.88
N GLU A 109 -12.07 -7.42 -20.87
CA GLU A 109 -13.47 -7.81 -21.06
C GLU A 109 -14.27 -6.69 -21.74
N VAL A 110 -14.12 -5.45 -21.27
CA VAL A 110 -14.77 -4.27 -21.86
C VAL A 110 -14.28 -4.05 -23.30
N ALA A 111 -12.99 -4.19 -23.57
CA ALA A 111 -12.45 -4.06 -24.93
C ALA A 111 -13.00 -5.13 -25.88
N ALA A 112 -13.15 -6.38 -25.41
CA ALA A 112 -13.76 -7.46 -26.17
C ALA A 112 -15.24 -7.17 -26.47
N GLU A 113 -16.01 -6.74 -25.47
CA GLU A 113 -17.43 -6.40 -25.62
C GLU A 113 -17.65 -5.24 -26.60
N ILE A 114 -16.81 -4.19 -26.53
CA ILE A 114 -16.86 -3.07 -27.49
C ILE A 114 -16.57 -3.56 -28.91
N THR A 115 -15.54 -4.41 -29.08
CA THR A 115 -15.18 -4.95 -30.39
C THR A 115 -16.31 -5.78 -30.99
N GLU A 116 -16.96 -6.61 -30.17
CA GLU A 116 -18.10 -7.42 -30.59
C GLU A 116 -19.28 -6.55 -31.03
N LYS A 117 -19.66 -5.55 -30.22
CA LYS A 117 -20.76 -4.63 -30.55
C LYS A 117 -20.50 -3.82 -31.81
N VAL A 118 -19.28 -3.31 -31.99
CA VAL A 118 -18.87 -2.56 -33.18
C VAL A 118 -18.91 -3.45 -34.43
N THR A 119 -18.47 -4.71 -34.31
CA THR A 119 -18.48 -5.67 -35.41
C THR A 119 -19.90 -6.08 -35.78
N ALA A 120 -20.74 -6.39 -34.79
CA ALA A 120 -22.14 -6.77 -35.00
C ALA A 120 -22.94 -5.63 -35.66
N GLU A 121 -22.74 -4.40 -35.21
CA GLU A 121 -23.42 -3.23 -35.80
C GLU A 121 -22.93 -2.97 -37.23
N ARG A 122 -21.63 -3.10 -37.49
CA ARG A 122 -21.07 -3.00 -38.85
C ARG A 122 -21.72 -4.04 -39.77
N ASP A 123 -21.80 -5.29 -39.34
CA ASP A 123 -22.32 -6.38 -40.16
C ASP A 123 -23.81 -6.21 -40.43
N ARG A 124 -24.57 -5.68 -39.46
CA ARG A 124 -25.98 -5.30 -39.64
C ARG A 124 -26.16 -4.25 -40.72
N VAL A 125 -25.41 -3.14 -40.64
CA VAL A 125 -25.48 -2.04 -41.63
C VAL A 125 -25.11 -2.52 -43.04
N TRP A 126 -24.08 -3.33 -43.17
CA TRP A 126 -23.68 -3.92 -44.45
C TRP A 126 -24.72 -4.88 -45.03
N THR A 127 -25.33 -5.71 -44.17
CA THR A 127 -26.38 -6.65 -44.58
C THR A 127 -27.62 -5.91 -45.06
N GLU A 128 -28.05 -4.87 -44.35
CA GLU A 128 -29.19 -4.03 -44.73
C GLU A 128 -28.94 -3.33 -46.08
N TRP A 129 -27.75 -2.75 -46.28
CA TRP A 129 -27.38 -2.12 -47.55
C TRP A 129 -27.38 -3.13 -48.70
N ASN A 130 -26.78 -4.31 -48.52
CA ASN A 130 -26.74 -5.33 -49.56
C ASN A 130 -28.14 -5.88 -49.89
N THR A 131 -29.03 -5.96 -48.89
CA THR A 131 -30.43 -6.33 -49.11
C THR A 131 -31.14 -5.29 -49.99
N ARG A 132 -30.95 -3.99 -49.73
CA ARG A 132 -31.50 -2.91 -50.57
C ARG A 132 -30.94 -2.95 -51.99
N ARG A 133 -29.63 -3.20 -52.14
CA ARG A 133 -28.97 -3.36 -53.44
C ARG A 133 -29.57 -4.50 -54.26
N MET A 134 -29.71 -5.69 -53.65
CA MET A 134 -30.29 -6.87 -54.29
C MET A 134 -31.76 -6.67 -54.68
N ALA A 135 -32.54 -5.99 -53.85
CA ALA A 135 -33.95 -5.70 -54.15
C ALA A 135 -34.11 -4.73 -55.34
N ALA A 136 -33.24 -3.72 -55.44
CA ALA A 136 -33.21 -2.81 -56.59
C ALA A 136 -32.80 -3.53 -57.89
N GLU A 137 -31.79 -4.40 -57.81
CA GLU A 137 -31.35 -5.26 -58.92
C GLU A 137 -32.46 -6.19 -59.40
N ALA A 138 -33.17 -6.85 -58.48
CA ALA A 138 -34.30 -7.72 -58.79
C ALA A 138 -35.49 -6.97 -59.44
N SER A 139 -35.64 -5.68 -59.14
CA SER A 139 -36.70 -4.83 -59.69
C SER A 139 -36.29 -4.13 -61.00
N GLY A 140 -35.04 -4.31 -61.46
CA GLY A 140 -34.50 -3.64 -62.64
C GLY A 140 -34.29 -2.12 -62.47
N ILE A 141 -34.24 -1.63 -61.24
CA ILE A 141 -34.07 -0.20 -60.93
C ILE A 141 -32.59 0.08 -60.64
N PRO A 142 -31.99 1.16 -61.19
CA PRO A 142 -30.62 1.55 -60.86
C PRO A 142 -30.45 1.84 -59.36
N PHE A 143 -29.45 1.22 -58.73
CA PHE A 143 -29.11 1.44 -57.31
C PHE A 143 -27.94 2.43 -57.19
N HIS A 144 -28.19 3.59 -56.58
CA HIS A 144 -27.22 4.69 -56.47
C HIS A 144 -26.79 4.99 -55.03
N GLU A 145 -27.23 4.20 -54.04
CA GLU A 145 -26.81 4.39 -52.65
C GLU A 145 -25.33 4.01 -52.50
N PRO A 146 -24.46 4.91 -52.00
CA PRO A 146 -23.06 4.60 -51.80
C PRO A 146 -22.91 3.48 -50.75
N PRO A 147 -21.89 2.62 -50.87
CA PRO A 147 -21.63 1.59 -49.87
C PRO A 147 -21.35 2.21 -48.49
N PRO A 148 -21.74 1.55 -47.38
CA PRO A 148 -21.44 2.02 -46.05
C PRO A 148 -19.93 2.14 -45.85
N THR A 149 -19.47 3.22 -45.23
CA THR A 149 -18.05 3.39 -44.90
C THR A 149 -17.64 2.29 -43.92
N SER A 150 -16.59 1.52 -44.26
CA SER A 150 -15.99 0.61 -43.29
C SER A 150 -15.44 1.45 -42.13
N PRO A 151 -15.79 1.16 -40.86
CA PRO A 151 -15.20 1.88 -39.75
C PRO A 151 -13.69 1.65 -39.80
N GLN A 152 -12.93 2.74 -39.94
CA GLN A 152 -11.48 2.68 -39.71
C GLN A 152 -11.30 2.35 -38.23
N VAL A 153 -10.82 1.15 -37.93
CA VAL A 153 -10.22 0.89 -36.64
C VAL A 153 -8.96 1.75 -36.62
N SER A 154 -9.06 2.93 -36.03
CA SER A 154 -7.89 3.79 -35.82
C SER A 154 -6.94 3.01 -34.92
N PRO A 155 -5.71 2.68 -35.36
CA PRO A 155 -4.71 2.15 -34.47
C PRO A 155 -4.20 3.33 -33.64
N GLU A 156 -4.68 3.46 -32.39
CA GLU A 156 -3.91 4.18 -31.37
C GLU A 156 -2.67 3.36 -30.96
#